data_AF-A6FIG5-F1
#
_entry.id   AF-A6FIG5-F1
#
_cell.length_a   1.000
_cell.length_b   1.000
_cell.length_c   1.000
_cell.angle_alpha   90.00
_cell.angle_beta   90.00
_cell.angle_gamma   90.00
#
_symmetry.space_group_name_H-M   'P 1'
#
loop_
_entity.id
_entity.type
_entity.pdbx_description
1 polymer ?
#
loop_
_entity_poly.entity_id
_entity_poly.type
_entity_poly.pdbx_seq_one_letter_code
_entity_poly.pdbx_strand_id
1 'polypeptide(L)'
;MKLLHGARGCYGQIFIKPCRTKVVKVFFNRESEGKLRSDIEIVFNSEVAAYNIASNERELISYIPRFYGSVDVSDELNDTSIYYTDLAYEIDYIDGQFSPINGAMIDYDSTENVMNKFEAFGIDATDAAVTSANYKIIKVVDFKISEKRYK
;
A
#
# COMPACT_ATOMS: atom_id res chain seq x y z
N MET A 1 15.28 -1.76 10.27
CA MET A 1 14.80 -0.84 9.20
C MET A 1 14.76 0.61 9.71
N LYS A 2 14.41 1.61 8.88
CA LYS A 2 14.18 3.00 9.33
C LYS A 2 12.76 3.47 8.99
N LEU A 3 12.16 4.28 9.86
CA LEU A 3 10.84 4.87 9.63
C LEU A 3 10.87 5.81 8.42
N LEU A 4 9.92 5.66 7.50
CA LEU A 4 9.69 6.64 6.44
C LEU A 4 8.70 7.70 6.95
N HIS A 5 9.22 8.89 7.25
CA HIS A 5 8.42 10.00 7.77
C HIS A 5 7.40 10.46 6.73
N GLY A 6 6.14 10.71 7.15
CA GLY A 6 5.07 11.12 6.25
C GLY A 6 4.35 9.99 5.51
N ALA A 7 4.81 8.74 5.62
CA ALA A 7 4.19 7.57 5.02
C ALA A 7 3.54 6.68 6.09
N ARG A 8 2.65 7.27 6.90
CA ARG A 8 1.84 6.57 7.91
C ARG A 8 0.40 6.45 7.41
N GLY A 9 -0.06 5.23 7.21
CA GLY A 9 -1.45 4.93 6.89
C GLY A 9 -2.30 4.74 8.15
N CYS A 10 -3.59 4.49 7.95
CA CYS A 10 -4.52 4.18 9.05
C CYS A 10 -4.21 2.83 9.73
N TYR A 11 -3.78 1.85 8.94
CA TYR A 11 -3.60 0.47 9.39
C TYR A 11 -2.14 0.01 9.49
N GLY A 12 -1.19 0.80 8.98
CA GLY A 12 0.21 0.41 9.01
C GLY A 12 1.18 1.55 8.79
N GLN A 13 2.45 1.22 8.96
CA GLN A 13 3.58 2.11 8.84
C GLN A 13 4.54 1.62 7.77
N ILE A 14 5.05 2.54 6.95
CA ILE A 14 6.07 2.24 5.97
C ILE A 14 7.46 2.41 6.59
N PHE A 15 8.31 1.41 6.39
CA PHE A 15 9.72 1.37 6.76
C PHE A 15 10.59 1.22 5.52
N ILE A 16 11.69 1.97 5.45
CA ILE A 16 12.68 1.81 4.39
C ILE A 16 13.76 0.80 4.80
N LYS A 17 14.07 -0.14 3.91
CA LYS A 17 15.16 -1.12 4.08
C LYS A 17 16.52 -0.42 3.95
N PRO A 18 17.60 -0.95 4.55
CA PRO A 18 18.93 -0.31 4.49
C PRO A 18 19.46 -0.08 3.07
N CYS A 19 19.10 -0.94 2.11
CA CYS A 19 19.46 -0.80 0.70
C CYS A 19 18.80 0.39 -0.01
N ARG A 20 17.78 1.01 0.59
CA ARG A 20 16.98 2.14 0.04
C ARG A 20 16.31 1.87 -1.32
N THR A 21 16.24 0.62 -1.75
CA THR A 21 15.52 0.23 -2.98
C THR A 21 14.14 -0.34 -2.68
N LYS A 22 13.87 -0.67 -1.42
CA LYS A 22 12.64 -1.33 -0.99
C LYS A 22 12.09 -0.70 0.28
N VAL A 23 10.78 -0.79 0.42
CA VAL A 23 10.06 -0.49 1.66
C VAL A 23 9.23 -1.68 2.10
N VAL A 24 8.97 -1.74 3.41
CA VAL A 24 8.06 -2.69 4.02
C VAL A 24 6.93 -1.93 4.67
N LYS A 25 5.69 -2.29 4.35
CA LYS A 25 4.52 -1.89 5.14
C LYS A 25 4.34 -2.91 6.25
N VAL A 26 4.29 -2.44 7.48
CA VAL A 26 4.04 -3.28 8.67
C VAL A 26 2.77 -2.77 9.34
N PHE A 27 1.84 -3.69 9.62
CA PHE A 27 0.54 -3.33 10.15
C PHE A 27 0.59 -3.10 11.67
N PHE A 28 -0.18 -2.12 12.15
CA PHE A 28 -0.22 -1.78 13.57
C PHE A 28 -0.93 -2.87 14.37
N ASN A 29 -0.38 -3.20 15.54
CA ASN A 29 -1.13 -3.83 16.61
C ASN A 29 -2.04 -2.78 17.25
N ARG A 30 -3.35 -2.96 17.10
CA ARG A 30 -4.39 -2.04 17.59
C ARG A 30 -5.31 -2.70 18.63
N GLU A 31 -4.84 -3.74 19.31
CA GLU A 31 -5.61 -4.41 20.37
C GLU A 31 -5.98 -3.45 21.52
N SER A 32 -5.08 -2.53 21.86
CA SER A 32 -5.34 -1.47 22.85
C SER A 32 -6.46 -0.50 22.44
N GLU A 33 -6.80 -0.46 21.15
CA GLU A 33 -7.91 0.33 20.59
C GLU A 33 -9.20 -0.51 20.42
N GLY A 34 -9.20 -1.77 20.91
CA GLY A 34 -10.33 -2.68 20.79
C GLY A 34 -10.49 -3.31 19.41
N LYS A 35 -9.48 -3.21 18.53
CA LYS A 35 -9.49 -3.91 17.23
C LYS A 35 -8.98 -5.33 17.38
N LEU A 36 -9.70 -6.29 16.81
CA LEU A 36 -9.25 -7.67 16.79
C LEU A 36 -8.15 -7.83 15.74
N ARG A 37 -7.19 -8.72 16.01
CA ARG A 37 -6.18 -9.11 15.03
C ARG A 37 -6.80 -9.53 13.70
N SER A 38 -7.92 -10.25 13.73
CA SER A 38 -8.68 -10.66 12.54
C SER A 38 -9.11 -9.49 11.65
N ASP A 39 -9.44 -8.33 12.25
CA ASP A 39 -9.83 -7.14 11.48
C ASP A 39 -8.62 -6.61 10.69
N ILE A 40 -7.44 -6.64 11.31
CA ILE A 40 -6.19 -6.21 10.69
C ILE A 40 -5.74 -7.20 9.60
N GLU A 41 -5.91 -8.50 9.85
CA GLU A 41 -5.66 -9.57 8.87
C GLU A 41 -6.55 -9.42 7.63
N ILE A 42 -7.82 -9.03 7.78
CA ILE A 42 -8.71 -8.76 6.64
C ILE A 42 -8.16 -7.64 5.76
N VAL A 43 -7.73 -6.52 6.36
CA VAL A 43 -7.15 -5.40 5.61
C VAL A 43 -5.86 -5.83 4.93
N PHE A 44 -4.95 -6.48 5.67
CA PHE A 44 -3.68 -6.99 5.14
C PHE A 44 -3.90 -7.92 3.95
N ASN A 45 -4.77 -8.94 4.10
CA ASN A 45 -5.05 -9.91 3.04
C ASN A 45 -5.70 -9.24 1.82
N SER A 46 -6.55 -8.23 2.03
CA SER A 46 -7.16 -7.48 0.93
C SER A 46 -6.13 -6.69 0.13
N GLU A 47 -5.18 -6.02 0.80
CA GLU A 47 -4.09 -5.32 0.11
C GLU A 47 -3.15 -6.29 -0.64
N VAL A 48 -2.74 -7.38 0.03
CA VAL A 48 -1.86 -8.41 -0.57
C VAL A 48 -2.53 -9.06 -1.79
N ALA A 49 -3.82 -9.40 -1.69
CA ALA A 49 -4.57 -9.94 -2.81
C ALA A 49 -4.63 -8.95 -3.99
N ALA A 50 -4.85 -7.67 -3.71
CA ALA A 50 -4.88 -6.65 -4.75
C ALA A 50 -3.52 -6.49 -5.44
N TYR A 51 -2.42 -6.49 -4.69
CA TYR A 51 -1.06 -6.48 -5.26
C TYR A 51 -0.79 -7.72 -6.11
N ASN A 52 -1.20 -8.90 -5.66
CA ASN A 52 -1.04 -10.14 -6.42
C ASN A 52 -1.79 -10.08 -7.75
N ILE A 53 -3.02 -9.58 -7.77
CA ILE A 53 -3.77 -9.37 -9.03
C ILE A 53 -3.02 -8.37 -9.90
N ALA A 54 -2.79 -7.15 -9.41
CA ALA A 54 -2.20 -6.07 -10.20
C ALA A 54 -0.78 -6.40 -10.72
N SER A 55 -0.01 -7.22 -10.01
CA SER A 55 1.33 -7.67 -10.44
C SER A 55 1.32 -8.69 -11.58
N ASN A 56 0.21 -9.40 -11.77
CA ASN A 56 0.04 -10.36 -12.87
C ASN A 56 -0.67 -9.75 -14.08
N GLU A 57 -1.27 -8.57 -13.94
CA GLU A 57 -1.99 -7.90 -15.01
C GLU A 57 -1.11 -6.90 -15.75
N ARG A 58 -0.89 -7.16 -17.05
CA ARG A 58 -0.05 -6.32 -17.91
C ARG A 58 -0.50 -4.85 -17.93
N GLU A 59 -1.80 -4.62 -17.78
CA GLU A 59 -2.39 -3.28 -17.78
C GLU A 59 -2.15 -2.51 -16.48
N LEU A 60 -1.89 -3.20 -15.36
CA LEU A 60 -1.75 -2.61 -14.04
C LEU A 60 -0.31 -2.59 -13.54
N ILE A 61 0.53 -3.54 -13.96
CA ILE A 61 1.89 -3.72 -13.45
C ILE A 61 2.78 -2.46 -13.59
N SER A 62 2.54 -1.64 -14.62
CA SER A 62 3.27 -0.38 -14.82
C SER A 62 2.84 0.72 -13.84
N TYR A 63 1.65 0.63 -13.25
CA TYR A 63 1.10 1.60 -12.31
C TYR A 63 1.37 1.28 -10.85
N ILE A 64 1.81 0.06 -10.51
CA ILE A 64 2.12 -0.32 -9.12
C ILE A 64 3.63 -0.42 -8.89
N PRO A 65 4.11 -0.22 -7.66
CA PRO A 65 5.46 -0.66 -7.28
C PRO A 65 5.59 -2.16 -7.50
N ARG A 66 6.81 -2.66 -7.74
CA ARG A 66 7.01 -4.11 -7.76
C ARG A 66 6.68 -4.68 -6.39
N PHE A 67 5.83 -5.70 -6.36
CA PHE A 67 5.46 -6.45 -5.16
C PHE A 67 6.40 -7.65 -4.98
N TYR A 68 6.97 -7.78 -3.78
CA TYR A 68 7.86 -8.89 -3.43
C TYR A 68 7.19 -9.95 -2.54
N GLY A 69 5.95 -9.71 -2.14
CA GLY A 69 5.19 -10.61 -1.27
C GLY A 69 5.19 -10.20 0.19
N SER A 70 4.49 -11.01 0.98
CA SER A 70 4.45 -10.92 2.43
C SER A 70 5.80 -11.32 3.04
N VAL A 71 6.16 -10.70 4.15
CA VAL A 71 7.43 -10.93 4.86
C VAL A 71 7.18 -10.94 6.37
N ASP A 72 7.98 -11.71 7.11
CA ASP A 72 8.08 -11.60 8.57
C ASP A 72 9.26 -10.69 8.91
N VAL A 73 9.02 -9.66 9.71
CA VAL A 73 10.03 -8.66 10.13
C VAL A 73 10.29 -8.66 11.63
N SER A 74 9.99 -9.76 12.32
CA SER A 74 10.23 -9.94 13.77
C SER A 74 11.67 -9.66 14.18
N ASP A 75 12.65 -10.07 13.37
CA ASP A 75 14.08 -9.85 13.63
C ASP A 75 14.58 -8.43 13.25
N GLU A 76 13.75 -7.61 12.60
CA GLU A 76 14.15 -6.32 12.02
C GLU A 76 13.57 -5.09 12.72
N LEU A 77 12.57 -5.30 13.59
CA LEU A 77 11.92 -4.28 14.40
C LEU A 77 12.13 -4.54 15.88
N ASN A 78 12.70 -3.56 16.57
CA ASN A 78 12.98 -3.66 18.01
C ASN A 78 11.72 -3.57 18.89
N ASP A 79 10.63 -2.98 18.37
CA ASP A 79 9.39 -2.81 19.13
C ASP A 79 8.26 -3.57 18.44
N THR A 80 8.08 -4.82 18.84
CA THR A 80 7.04 -5.72 18.32
C THR A 80 5.70 -5.53 19.02
N SER A 81 5.62 -4.69 20.06
CA SER A 81 4.37 -4.46 20.79
C SER A 81 3.38 -3.59 20.01
N ILE A 82 3.90 -2.73 19.11
CA ILE A 82 3.13 -1.77 18.31
C ILE A 82 2.73 -2.35 16.95
N TYR A 83 3.31 -3.47 16.52
CA TYR A 83 3.16 -4.00 15.16
C TYR A 83 2.89 -5.50 15.16
N TYR A 84 2.08 -5.95 14.21
CA TYR A 84 2.04 -7.36 13.83
C TYR A 84 3.17 -7.64 12.84
N THR A 85 4.31 -8.17 13.31
CA THR A 85 5.51 -8.31 12.47
C THR A 85 5.39 -9.35 11.37
N ASP A 86 4.43 -10.25 11.47
CA ASP A 86 4.06 -11.24 10.45
C ASP A 86 3.01 -10.73 9.46
N LEU A 87 2.35 -9.60 9.77
CA LEU A 87 1.48 -8.88 8.85
C LEU A 87 2.26 -7.72 8.24
N ALA A 88 3.18 -8.09 7.36
CA ALA A 88 3.99 -7.14 6.61
C ALA A 88 4.18 -7.59 5.16
N TYR A 89 4.41 -6.64 4.27
CA TYR A 89 4.75 -6.93 2.87
C TYR A 89 5.79 -5.95 2.33
N GLU A 90 6.54 -6.43 1.34
CA GLU A 90 7.65 -5.69 0.73
C GLU A 90 7.30 -5.22 -0.69
N ILE A 91 7.59 -3.96 -0.98
CA ILE A 91 7.44 -3.34 -2.30
C ILE A 91 8.66 -2.48 -2.66
N ASP A 92 8.79 -2.11 -3.94
CA ASP A 92 9.78 -1.12 -4.36
C ASP A 92 9.61 0.19 -3.61
N TYR A 93 10.74 0.81 -3.24
CA TYR A 93 10.75 2.21 -2.85
C TYR A 93 10.61 3.08 -4.10
N ILE A 94 9.63 3.98 -4.08
CA ILE A 94 9.39 4.93 -5.17
C ILE A 94 9.72 6.32 -4.66
N ASP A 95 10.68 6.97 -5.32
CA ASP A 95 11.02 8.36 -5.02
C ASP A 95 9.90 9.29 -5.54
N GLY A 96 9.42 10.16 -4.67
CA GLY A 96 8.27 11.03 -4.94
C GLY A 96 7.52 11.45 -3.68
N GLN A 97 6.38 12.09 -3.87
CA GLN A 97 5.51 12.56 -2.78
C GLN A 97 4.34 11.62 -2.60
N PHE A 98 4.07 11.20 -1.36
CA PHE A 98 2.84 10.50 -1.03
C PHE A 98 1.67 11.50 -1.12
N SER A 99 0.65 11.18 -1.92
CA SER A 99 -0.48 12.05 -2.20
C SER A 99 -1.79 11.26 -2.17
N PRO A 100 -2.82 11.72 -1.46
CA PRO A 100 -4.17 11.18 -1.59
C PRO A 100 -4.67 11.34 -3.04
N ILE A 101 -5.28 10.31 -3.60
CA ILE A 101 -5.73 10.34 -5.01
C ILE A 101 -6.86 11.36 -5.21
N ASN A 102 -7.74 11.52 -4.23
CA ASN A 102 -8.80 12.54 -4.25
C ASN A 102 -8.30 13.96 -3.88
N GLY A 103 -6.99 14.19 -3.87
CA GLY A 103 -6.39 15.49 -3.59
C GLY A 103 -6.49 16.45 -4.78
N ALA A 104 -6.68 17.75 -4.48
CA ALA A 104 -6.97 18.80 -5.47
C ALA A 104 -5.87 19.09 -6.53
N MET A 105 -4.73 18.41 -6.49
CA MET A 105 -3.56 18.75 -7.32
C MET A 105 -3.17 17.69 -8.35
N ILE A 106 -3.78 16.49 -8.33
CA ILE A 106 -3.46 15.44 -9.29
C ILE A 106 -4.28 15.66 -10.56
N ASP A 107 -3.66 15.45 -11.72
CA ASP A 107 -4.31 15.53 -13.03
C ASP A 107 -5.49 14.53 -13.11
N TYR A 108 -6.70 15.07 -13.06
CA TYR A 108 -7.95 14.33 -12.88
C TYR A 108 -8.24 13.34 -14.02
N ASP A 109 -8.09 13.77 -15.28
CA ASP A 109 -8.38 12.94 -16.45
C ASP A 109 -7.40 11.76 -16.54
N SER A 110 -6.14 11.98 -16.17
CA SER A 110 -5.15 10.91 -16.08
C SER A 110 -5.45 9.95 -14.92
N THR A 111 -6.01 10.46 -13.83
CA THR A 111 -6.32 9.71 -12.62
C THR A 111 -7.51 8.79 -12.82
N GLU A 112 -8.62 9.31 -13.36
CA GLU A 112 -9.84 8.55 -13.62
C GLU A 112 -9.56 7.35 -14.54
N ASN A 113 -8.78 7.58 -15.61
CA ASN A 113 -8.37 6.50 -16.51
C ASN A 113 -7.56 5.40 -15.81
N VAL A 114 -6.67 5.76 -14.88
CA VAL A 114 -5.91 4.76 -14.11
C VAL A 114 -6.84 4.03 -13.15
N MET A 115 -7.69 4.75 -12.40
CA MET A 115 -8.62 4.14 -11.44
C MET A 115 -9.60 3.17 -12.08
N ASN A 116 -10.14 3.52 -13.25
CA ASN A 116 -11.05 2.66 -14.01
C ASN A 116 -10.38 1.33 -14.41
N LYS A 117 -9.07 1.33 -14.69
CA LYS A 117 -8.32 0.09 -14.93
C LYS A 117 -8.31 -0.78 -13.68
N PHE A 118 -8.00 -0.21 -12.50
CA PHE A 118 -8.00 -0.98 -11.26
C PHE A 118 -9.40 -1.53 -10.92
N GLU A 119 -10.46 -0.73 -11.10
CA GLU A 119 -11.83 -1.15 -10.85
C GLU A 119 -12.26 -2.31 -11.76
N ALA A 120 -11.82 -2.34 -13.02
CA ALA A 120 -12.08 -3.44 -13.95
C ALA A 120 -11.58 -4.81 -13.42
N PHE A 121 -10.52 -4.81 -12.60
CA PHE A 121 -9.99 -6.00 -11.95
C PHE A 121 -10.55 -6.22 -10.53
N GLY A 122 -11.53 -5.42 -10.10
CA GLY A 122 -12.13 -5.49 -8.78
C GLY A 122 -11.21 -4.94 -7.69
N ILE A 123 -10.35 -3.97 -8.00
CA ILE A 123 -9.45 -3.31 -7.06
C ILE A 123 -9.94 -1.89 -6.80
N ASP A 124 -10.06 -1.52 -5.54
CA ASP A 124 -10.24 -0.14 -5.10
C ASP A 124 -8.86 0.49 -4.89
N ALA A 125 -8.54 1.43 -5.77
CA ALA A 125 -7.27 2.14 -5.83
C ALA A 125 -7.40 3.63 -5.51
N THR A 126 -8.49 4.05 -4.89
CA THR A 126 -8.84 5.48 -4.74
C THR A 126 -8.17 6.19 -3.56
N ASP A 127 -7.40 5.45 -2.76
CA ASP A 127 -6.83 5.96 -1.51
C ASP A 127 -5.58 6.81 -1.77
N ALA A 128 -4.51 6.26 -2.36
CA ALA A 128 -3.23 6.97 -2.45
C ALA A 128 -2.36 6.66 -3.68
N ALA A 129 -1.47 7.59 -3.98
CA ALA A 129 -0.43 7.46 -5.00
C ALA A 129 0.88 8.09 -4.52
N VAL A 130 1.97 7.66 -5.15
CA VAL A 130 3.24 8.39 -5.18
C VAL A 130 3.25 9.24 -6.44
N THR A 131 3.42 10.56 -6.27
CA THR A 131 3.41 11.54 -7.34
C THR A 131 4.78 12.19 -7.53
N SER A 132 5.02 12.65 -8.76
CA SER A 132 6.17 13.50 -9.08
C SER A 132 5.97 14.94 -8.57
N ALA A 133 7.01 15.77 -8.64
CA ALA A 133 6.91 17.19 -8.29
C ALA A 133 5.87 17.97 -9.11
N ASN A 134 5.47 17.46 -10.28
CA ASN A 134 4.43 18.03 -11.12
C ASN A 134 3.05 17.36 -10.90
N TYR A 135 2.86 16.68 -9.77
CA TYR A 135 1.62 16.01 -9.35
C TYR A 135 1.11 14.90 -10.29
N LYS A 136 1.96 14.41 -11.21
CA LYS A 136 1.64 13.23 -12.02
C LYS A 136 1.86 11.96 -11.19
N ILE A 137 0.92 11.02 -11.29
CA ILE A 137 1.04 9.69 -10.68
C ILE A 137 2.26 8.98 -11.25
N ILE A 138 3.19 8.61 -10.36
CA ILE A 138 4.30 7.71 -10.68
C ILE A 138 3.82 6.28 -10.46
N LYS A 139 3.30 6.01 -9.25
CA LYS A 139 2.77 4.71 -8.84
C LYS A 139 1.55 4.86 -7.92
N VAL A 140 0.60 3.96 -8.03
CA VAL A 140 -0.56 3.79 -7.14
C VAL A 140 -0.15 2.90 -5.97
N VAL A 141 -0.52 3.28 -4.74
CA VAL A 141 -0.17 2.58 -3.50
C VAL A 141 -1.37 2.55 -2.55
N ASP A 142 -1.29 1.77 -1.48
CA ASP A 142 -2.36 1.70 -0.47
C ASP A 142 -3.73 1.33 -1.03
N PHE A 143 -3.77 0.36 -1.95
CA PHE A 143 -4.99 -0.12 -2.63
C PHE A 143 -5.38 -1.53 -2.16
N LYS A 144 -6.65 -1.90 -2.35
CA LYS A 144 -7.26 -3.12 -1.77
C LYS A 144 -8.30 -3.74 -2.71
N ILE A 145 -8.73 -4.97 -2.44
CA ILE A 145 -9.85 -5.57 -3.18
C ILE A 145 -11.12 -4.76 -2.92
N SER A 146 -11.86 -4.46 -3.99
CA SER A 146 -13.12 -3.72 -3.92
C SER A 146 -14.22 -4.61 -3.31
N GLU A 147 -14.96 -4.05 -2.35
CA GLU A 147 -16.13 -4.70 -1.76
C GLU A 147 -17.29 -4.86 -2.76
N LYS A 148 -17.29 -4.10 -3.87
CA LYS A 148 -18.37 -4.12 -4.87
C LYS A 148 -18.50 -5.45 -5.61
N ARG A 149 -17.51 -6.34 -5.58
CA ARG A 149 -17.59 -7.70 -6.18
C ARG A 149 -18.43 -8.70 -5.37
N TYR A 150 -18.85 -8.34 -4.16
CA TYR A 150 -19.68 -9.19 -3.29
C TYR A 150 -21.17 -8.79 -3.27
N LYS A 151 -21.62 -7.95 -4.22
CA LYS A 151 -23.04 -7.56 -4.37
C LYS A 151 -23.63 -8.06 -5.68
#